data_AF-A0A0Q4PH89-F1
#
_entry.id   AF-A0A0Q4PH89-F1
#
_cell.length_a   1.000
_cell.length_b   1.000
_cell.length_c   1.000
_cell.angle_alpha   90.00
_cell.angle_beta   90.00
_cell.angle_gamma   90.00
#
_symmetry.space_group_name_H-M   'P 1'
#
loop_
_entity.id
_entity.type
_entity.pdbx_description
1 polymer ?
#
loop_
_entity_poly.entity_id
_entity_poly.type
_entity_poly.pdbx_seq_one_letter_code
_entity_poly.pdbx_strand_id
1 'polypeptide(L)' 'MAEYNSDARHQPKGDHNRRIALGMDIDVFAAEAGLTPDQVHDYEATSIDHAFDEDVAARYQTALERLEANPPVSQTVRNQ' A
#
# COMPACT_ATOMS: atom_id res chain seq x y z
N MET A 1 18.23 19.74 0.29
CA MET A 1 18.31 18.63 1.26
C MET A 1 16.89 18.16 1.44
N ALA A 2 16.46 17.07 0.80
CA ALA A 2 15.10 16.57 0.97
C ALA A 2 15.00 16.03 2.40
N GLU A 3 14.24 16.71 3.25
CA GLU A 3 13.94 16.24 4.60
C GLU A 3 13.19 14.91 4.47
N TYR A 4 13.89 13.82 4.80
CA TYR A 4 13.29 12.51 4.90
C TYR A 4 12.54 12.46 6.23
N ASN A 5 11.30 12.94 6.21
CA ASN A 5 10.44 12.96 7.39
C ASN A 5 10.00 11.51 7.66
N SER A 6 10.79 10.78 8.45
CA SER A 6 10.49 9.42 8.91
C SER A 6 9.22 9.36 9.78
N ASP A 7 8.65 10.51 10.13
CA ASP A 7 7.40 10.70 10.90
C ASP A 7 6.17 10.95 9.98
N ALA A 8 6.33 10.87 8.65
CA ALA A 8 5.19 10.98 7.76
C ALA A 8 4.19 9.85 8.06
N ARG A 9 2.98 10.23 8.51
CA ARG A 9 1.88 9.33 8.91
C ARG A 9 1.55 8.27 7.86
N HIS A 10 1.88 8.54 6.60
CA HIS A 10 1.74 7.67 5.44
C HIS A 10 3.05 7.64 4.66
N GLN A 11 3.53 6.45 4.29
CA GLN A 11 4.76 6.26 3.53
C GLN A 11 4.45 5.44 2.28
N PRO A 12 4.10 6.09 1.14
CA PRO A 12 3.63 5.36 -0.04
C PRO A 12 4.59 4.27 -0.54
N LYS A 13 5.90 4.52 -0.46
CA LYS A 13 6.92 3.50 -0.79
C LYS A 13 7.03 2.38 0.24
N GLY A 14 6.84 2.68 1.53
CA GLY A 14 6.79 1.68 2.59
C GLY A 14 5.56 0.79 2.45
N ASP A 15 4.40 1.39 2.18
CA ASP A 15 3.14 0.68 1.98
C ASP A 15 3.17 -0.20 0.72
N HIS A 16 3.76 0.30 -0.38
CA HIS A 16 4.01 -0.52 -1.58
C HIS A 16 4.84 -1.78 -1.23
N ASN A 17 5.93 -1.62 -0.48
CA ASN A 17 6.76 -2.76 -0.08
C ASN A 17 5.99 -3.78 0.78
N ARG A 18 5.09 -3.32 1.65
CA ARG A 18 4.21 -4.20 2.44
C ARG A 18 3.25 -4.98 1.55
N ARG A 19 2.62 -4.35 0.55
CA ARG A 19 1.77 -5.06 -0.43
C ARG A 19 2.55 -6.12 -1.20
N ILE A 20 3.77 -5.82 -1.64
CA ILE A 20 4.64 -6.79 -2.33
C ILE A 20 5.02 -7.95 -1.40
N ALA A 21 5.32 -7.68 -0.12
CA ALA A 21 5.60 -8.71 0.87
C ALA A 21 4.39 -9.62 1.13
N LEU A 22 3.17 -9.10 1.00
CA LEU A 22 1.94 -9.88 1.03
C LEU A 22 1.72 -10.73 -0.24
N GLY A 23 2.54 -10.57 -1.28
CA GLY A 23 2.39 -11.26 -2.56
C GLY A 23 1.12 -10.88 -3.32
N MET A 24 0.55 -9.70 -3.04
CA MET A 24 -0.69 -9.25 -3.66
C MET A 24 -0.44 -8.41 -4.90
N ASP A 25 -1.16 -8.77 -5.96
CA ASP A 25 -1.30 -7.94 -7.14
C ASP A 25 -2.07 -6.64 -6.82
N ILE A 26 -1.86 -5.60 -7.62
CA ILE A 26 -2.53 -4.30 -7.48
C ILE A 26 -4.04 -4.46 -7.56
N ASP A 27 -4.55 -5.25 -8.52
CA ASP A 27 -6.01 -5.43 -8.70
C ASP A 27 -6.64 -6.13 -7.49
N VAL A 28 -5.96 -7.14 -6.95
CA VAL A 28 -6.41 -7.89 -5.77
C VAL A 28 -6.40 -6.98 -4.54
N PHE A 29 -5.32 -6.23 -4.34
CA PHE A 29 -5.20 -5.33 -3.21
C PHE A 29 -6.22 -4.19 -3.28
N ALA A 30 -6.44 -3.61 -4.47
CA ALA A 30 -7.42 -2.56 -4.68
C ALA A 30 -8.83 -3.01 -4.29
N ALA A 31 -9.22 -4.23 -4.69
CA ALA A 31 -10.50 -4.82 -4.28
C ALA A 31 -10.62 -4.99 -2.76
N GLU A 32 -9.56 -5.46 -2.09
CA GLU A 32 -9.54 -5.63 -0.63
C GLU A 32 -9.59 -4.31 0.13
N ALA A 33 -8.98 -3.26 -0.44
CA ALA A 33 -8.89 -1.91 0.13
C ALA A 33 -10.08 -1.01 -0.21
N GLY A 34 -10.97 -1.43 -1.11
CA GLY A 34 -12.06 -0.58 -1.61
C GLY A 34 -11.54 0.63 -2.41
N LEU A 35 -10.47 0.41 -3.17
CA LEU A 35 -9.82 1.38 -4.06
C LEU A 35 -9.89 0.89 -5.50
N THR A 36 -9.61 1.76 -6.47
CA THR A 36 -9.33 1.35 -7.84
C THR A 36 -7.84 1.02 -8.03
N PRO A 37 -7.49 0.19 -9.03
CA PRO A 37 -6.09 -0.06 -9.39
C PRO A 37 -5.31 1.22 -9.67
N ASP A 38 -5.92 2.19 -10.35
CA ASP A 38 -5.31 3.51 -10.62
C ASP A 38 -5.03 4.28 -9.31
N GLN A 39 -5.95 4.27 -8.34
CA GLN A 39 -5.73 4.93 -7.04
C GLN A 39 -4.56 4.31 -6.27
N VAL A 40 -4.44 2.97 -6.32
CA VAL A 40 -3.32 2.24 -5.73
C VAL A 40 -2.01 2.61 -6.43
N HIS A 41 -1.99 2.58 -7.76
CA HIS A 41 -0.82 2.93 -8.55
C HIS A 41 -0.38 4.38 -8.33
N ASP A 42 -1.30 5.34 -8.36
CA ASP A 42 -1.01 6.76 -8.18
C ASP A 42 -0.50 7.06 -6.77
N TYR A 43 -1.08 6.43 -5.75
CA TYR A 43 -0.57 6.51 -4.38
C TYR A 43 0.86 5.96 -4.31
N GLU A 44 1.10 4.75 -4.81
CA GLU A 44 2.44 4.12 -4.78
C GLU A 44 3.49 4.87 -5.61
N ALA A 45 3.06 5.53 -6.69
CA ALA A 45 3.90 6.36 -7.55
C ALA A 45 4.19 7.75 -6.95
N THR A 46 3.52 8.13 -5.86
CA THR A 46 3.71 9.44 -5.23
C THR A 46 5.17 9.64 -4.80
N SER A 47 5.80 10.66 -5.37
CA SER A 47 7.15 11.12 -5.02
C SER A 47 7.14 11.95 -3.75
N ILE A 48 8.31 12.12 -3.12
CA ILE A 48 8.47 12.87 -1.86
C ILE A 48 7.98 14.33 -1.93
N ASP A 49 7.93 14.91 -3.13
CA ASP A 49 7.47 16.28 -3.39
C ASP A 49 6.01 16.37 -3.90
N HIS A 50 5.29 15.25 -3.96
CA HIS A 50 3.91 15.20 -4.47
C HIS A 50 2.90 14.93 -3.36
N ALA A 51 1.77 15.64 -3.42
CA ALA A 51 0.63 15.38 -2.56
C ALA A 51 -0.12 14.14 -3.05
N PHE A 52 -0.56 13.30 -2.11
CA PHE A 52 -1.47 12.19 -2.35
C PHE A 52 -2.82 12.46 -1.68
N ASP A 53 -3.85 11.71 -2.09
CA ASP A 53 -5.15 11.76 -1.44
C ASP A 53 -5.08 11.05 -0.08
N GLU A 54 -5.37 11.78 0.99
CA GLU A 54 -5.33 11.26 2.37
C GLU A 54 -6.36 10.14 2.61
N ASP A 55 -7.51 10.14 1.91
CA ASP A 55 -8.50 9.07 2.02
C ASP A 55 -7.98 7.78 1.36
N VAL A 56 -7.28 7.89 0.23
CA VAL A 56 -6.60 6.75 -0.41
C VAL A 56 -5.53 6.18 0.50
N ALA A 57 -4.70 7.03 1.10
CA ALA A 57 -3.65 6.61 2.03
C ALA A 57 -4.21 5.89 3.26
N ALA A 58 -5.28 6.44 3.87
CA ALA A 58 -5.92 5.84 5.03
C ALA A 58 -6.54 4.47 4.73
N ARG A 59 -7.21 4.33 3.57
CA ARG A 59 -7.77 3.04 3.12
C ARG A 59 -6.70 2.02 2.82
N TYR A 60 -5.63 2.43 2.13
CA TYR A 60 -4.49 1.58 1.81
C TYR A 60 -3.88 1.02 3.10
N GLN A 61 -3.56 1.89 4.05
CA GLN A 61 -2.93 1.47 5.31
C GLN A 61 -3.84 0.56 6.13
N THR A 62 -5.14 0.90 6.24
CA THR A 62 -6.12 0.07 6.94
C THR A 62 -6.22 -1.33 6.30
N ALA A 63 -6.17 -1.41 4.96
CA ALA A 63 -6.18 -2.67 4.25
C ALA A 63 -4.91 -3.49 4.54
N LEU A 64 -3.73 -2.88 4.49
CA LEU A 64 -2.48 -3.54 4.85
C LEU A 64 -2.52 -4.11 6.26
N GLU A 65 -2.92 -3.30 7.25
CA GLU A 65 -3.00 -3.73 8.65
C GLU A 65 -3.96 -4.91 8.82
N ARG A 66 -5.12 -4.88 8.13
CA ARG A 66 -6.08 -6.00 8.13
C ARG A 66 -5.48 -7.25 7.51
N LEU A 67 -4.83 -7.14 6.36
CA LEU A 67 -4.33 -8.26 5.57
C LEU A 67 -3.07 -8.88 6.17
N GLU A 68 -2.24 -8.09 6.85
CA GLU A 68 -1.10 -8.60 7.61
C GLU A 68 -1.54 -9.30 8.90
N ALA A 69 -2.58 -8.80 9.56
CA ALA A 69 -3.13 -9.43 10.76
C ALA A 69 -3.91 -10.70 10.45
N ASN A 70 -4.56 -10.77 9.28
CA ASN A 70 -5.36 -11.90 8.84
C ASN A 70 -5.14 -12.19 7.34
N PRO A 71 -4.00 -12.83 6.99
CA PRO A 71 -3.68 -13.09 5.59
C PRO A 71 -4.74 -13.97 4.93
N PRO A 72 -5.29 -13.55 3.77
CA PRO A 72 -6.26 -14.37 3.07
C PRO A 72 -5.60 -15.67 2.59
N VAL A 73 -6.35 -16.78 2.62
CA VAL A 73 -5.90 -18.12 2.19
C VAL A 73 -5.37 -18.19 0.75
N SER A 74 -5.62 -17.16 -0.07
CA SER A 74 -5.07 -16.99 -1.42
C SER A 74 -3.60 -16.56 -1.45
N GLN A 75 -2.96 -16.31 -0.30
CA GLN A 75 -1.53 -16.04 -0.23
C GLN A 75 -0.71 -17.25 -0.67
N THR A 76 -0.28 -17.22 -1.93
CA THR A 76 0.70 -18.17 -2.43
C THR A 76 2.08 -17.66 -2.03
N VAL A 77 2.51 -17.96 -0.80
CA VAL A 77 3.92 -17.77 -0.41
C VAL A 77 4.76 -18.73 -1.24
N ARG A 78 5.29 -18.25 -2.37
CA ARG A 78 6.35 -18.96 -3.12
C ARG A 78 7.68 -18.67 -2.43
N ASN A 79 8.00 -19.43 -1.39
CA ASN A 79 9.37 -19.56 -0.94
C ASN A 79 10.14 -20.34 -2.02
N GLN A 80 11.14 -19.73 -2.64
CA GLN A 80 12.19 -20.45 -3.38
C GLN A 80 13.33 -20.81 -2.44
#